data_AF-A0A3N6A6I0-F1
#
_entry.id   AF-A0A3N6A6I0-F1
#
_cell.length_a   1.000
_cell.length_b   1.000
_cell.length_c   1.000
_cell.angle_alpha   90.00
_cell.angle_beta   90.00
_cell.angle_gamma   90.00
#
_symmetry.space_group_name_H-M   'P 1'
#
loop_
_entity.id
_entity.type
_entity.pdbx_description
1 polymer ?
#
loop_
_entity_poly.entity_id
_entity_poly.type
_entity_poly.pdbx_seq_one_letter_code
_entity_poly.pdbx_strand_id
1 'polypeptide(L)'
;MKRRIHPKPSAGLLVLLAGSAVAGEPGFYDRGAEGWFWYRDPRVVEEPAPPPEPPPPAVPESPPPTTPPGPPPLSAAWFRDNLTHYRDAAIDDPTPQNVAIYFYLQKIALDKSSTFATVSERDLL
;
A
#
# COMPACT_ATOMS: atom_id res chain seq x y z
N MET A 1 69.01 13.64 14.61
CA MET A 1 69.07 13.23 13.19
C MET A 1 68.14 12.04 12.96
N LYS A 2 67.29 12.13 11.93
CA LYS A 2 66.16 11.24 11.64
C LYS A 2 66.64 9.84 11.21
N ARG A 3 66.25 8.78 11.93
CA ARG A 3 66.45 7.40 11.48
C ARG A 3 65.37 7.07 10.46
N ARG A 4 65.74 7.02 9.18
CA ARG A 4 64.90 6.43 8.12
C ARG A 4 64.87 4.92 8.37
N ILE A 5 63.70 4.40 8.69
CA ILE A 5 63.45 2.95 8.75
C ILE A 5 62.66 2.62 7.50
N HIS A 6 63.31 1.96 6.54
CA HIS A 6 62.62 1.32 5.41
C HIS A 6 62.07 -0.03 5.87
N PRO A 7 60.77 -0.34 5.68
CA PRO A 7 60.32 -1.71 5.79
C PRO A 7 60.73 -2.50 4.54
N LYS A 8 61.33 -3.68 4.77
CA LYS A 8 61.69 -4.67 3.72
C LYS A 8 60.41 -5.35 3.18
N PRO A 9 60.37 -5.74 1.89
CA PRO A 9 59.26 -6.52 1.35
C PRO A 9 59.38 -7.99 1.75
N SER A 10 58.40 -8.50 2.50
CA SER A 10 58.26 -9.93 2.77
C SER A 10 57.13 -10.48 1.93
N ALA A 11 57.50 -11.19 0.87
CA ALA A 11 56.61 -12.02 0.08
C ALA A 11 56.32 -13.34 0.82
N GLY A 12 55.09 -13.83 0.68
CA GLY A 12 54.77 -15.26 0.75
C GLY A 12 53.89 -15.69 1.93
N LEU A 13 52.64 -16.05 1.65
CA LEU A 13 52.23 -17.44 1.44
C LEU A 13 50.73 -17.46 1.08
N LEU A 14 50.41 -17.95 -0.13
CA LEU A 14 49.05 -18.06 -0.65
C LEU A 14 48.62 -19.52 -0.46
N VAL A 15 47.76 -19.79 0.53
CA VAL A 15 47.16 -21.11 0.72
C VAL A 15 45.84 -21.15 -0.04
N LEU A 16 45.83 -21.84 -1.18
CA LEU A 16 44.62 -22.17 -1.94
C LEU A 16 43.92 -23.36 -1.28
N LEU A 17 42.91 -23.09 -0.47
CA LEU A 17 41.92 -24.09 -0.07
C LEU A 17 40.85 -24.15 -1.17
N ALA A 18 40.91 -25.20 -1.99
CA ALA A 18 39.83 -25.56 -2.88
C ALA A 18 38.63 -26.03 -2.04
N GLY A 19 37.61 -25.17 -1.93
CA GLY A 19 36.32 -25.52 -1.35
C GLY A 19 35.38 -26.05 -2.45
N SER A 20 34.92 -27.29 -2.30
CA SER A 20 33.87 -27.87 -3.14
C SER A 20 32.61 -27.01 -3.08
N ALA A 21 32.11 -26.56 -4.24
CA ALA A 21 30.83 -25.89 -4.35
C ALA A 21 29.70 -26.93 -4.14
N VAL A 22 29.08 -26.92 -2.96
CA VAL A 22 27.73 -27.44 -2.82
C VAL A 22 26.81 -26.35 -3.37
N ALA A 23 26.11 -26.63 -4.47
CA ALA A 23 25.08 -25.74 -4.97
C ALA A 23 23.90 -25.78 -3.99
N GLY A 24 23.89 -24.84 -3.04
CA GLY A 24 22.75 -24.61 -2.16
C GLY A 24 21.65 -23.87 -2.91
N GLU A 25 20.40 -24.22 -2.60
CA GLU A 25 19.24 -23.42 -2.99
C GLU A 25 19.47 -21.94 -2.63
N PRO A 26 19.17 -20.99 -3.52
CA PRO A 26 19.39 -19.57 -3.24
C PRO A 26 18.64 -19.15 -1.97
N GLY A 27 19.38 -18.56 -1.04
CA GLY A 27 18.86 -18.12 0.25
C GLY A 27 17.91 -16.93 0.09
N PHE A 28 17.21 -16.57 1.16
CA PHE A 28 16.28 -15.43 1.18
C PHE A 28 16.92 -14.12 0.66
N TYR A 29 18.24 -13.95 0.87
CA TYR A 29 18.99 -12.76 0.45
C TYR A 29 19.33 -12.71 -1.04
N ASP A 30 19.23 -13.83 -1.75
CA ASP A 30 19.47 -13.89 -3.19
C ASP A 30 18.26 -13.36 -4.01
N ARG A 31 17.14 -13.06 -3.34
CA ARG A 31 15.88 -12.57 -3.93
C ARG A 31 15.70 -11.04 -3.84
N GLY A 32 16.79 -10.28 -3.83
CA GLY A 32 16.77 -8.82 -3.68
C GLY A 32 16.12 -8.03 -4.84
N ALA A 33 15.85 -8.69 -5.97
CA ALA A 33 15.13 -8.09 -7.11
C ALA A 33 13.60 -8.21 -6.99
N GLU A 34 13.10 -9.00 -6.03
CA GLU A 34 11.69 -9.17 -5.75
C GLU A 34 11.31 -8.07 -4.73
N GLY A 35 10.51 -7.08 -5.13
CA GLY A 35 10.11 -5.95 -4.26
C GLY A 35 9.33 -6.36 -3.00
N TRP A 36 8.79 -5.38 -2.26
CA TRP A 36 8.02 -5.63 -1.03
C TRP A 36 6.63 -6.23 -1.31
N PHE A 37 6.59 -7.53 -1.62
CA PHE A 37 5.35 -8.30 -1.82
C PHE A 37 5.06 -9.18 -0.61
N TRP A 38 4.03 -8.82 0.15
CA TRP A 38 3.54 -9.59 1.32
C TRP A 38 2.52 -10.66 0.93
N TYR A 39 2.01 -10.64 -0.32
CA TYR A 39 1.17 -11.70 -0.88
C TYR A 39 1.69 -12.18 -2.23
N ARG A 40 1.81 -13.51 -2.34
CA ARG A 40 1.99 -14.25 -3.58
C ARG A 40 0.64 -14.89 -3.88
N ASP A 41 0.06 -14.54 -5.02
CA ASP A 41 -1.28 -15.00 -5.42
C ASP A 41 -1.36 -16.54 -5.34
N PRO A 42 -2.21 -17.13 -4.47
CA PRO A 42 -2.45 -18.57 -4.50
C PRO A 42 -3.03 -18.89 -5.87
N ARG A 43 -2.37 -19.78 -6.62
CA ARG A 43 -2.79 -20.19 -7.97
C ARG A 43 -4.31 -20.33 -8.02
N VAL A 44 -4.94 -19.58 -8.92
CA VAL A 44 -6.38 -19.68 -9.20
C VAL A 44 -6.65 -21.14 -9.59
N VAL A 45 -7.28 -21.90 -8.70
CA VAL A 45 -7.87 -23.18 -9.05
C VAL A 45 -9.13 -22.83 -9.83
N GLU A 46 -9.16 -23.19 -11.11
CA GLU A 46 -10.31 -22.98 -11.97
C GLU A 46 -11.44 -23.90 -11.47
N GLU A 47 -12.41 -23.32 -10.76
CA GLU A 47 -13.59 -24.02 -10.29
C GLU A 47 -14.52 -24.26 -11.51
N PRO A 48 -15.06 -25.48 -11.69
CA PRO A 48 -15.92 -25.77 -12.83
C PRO A 48 -17.15 -24.86 -12.83
N ALA A 49 -17.49 -24.33 -14.00
CA ALA A 49 -18.64 -23.44 -14.16
C ALA A 49 -19.95 -24.13 -13.70
N PRO A 50 -20.78 -23.45 -12.88
CA PRO A 50 -22.07 -23.98 -12.48
C PRO A 50 -23.00 -24.12 -13.71
N PRO A 51 -23.94 -25.09 -13.69
CA PRO A 51 -24.97 -25.21 -14.71
C PRO A 51 -25.80 -23.92 -14.85
N PRO A 52 -26.36 -23.64 -16.04
CA PRO A 52 -27.19 -22.47 -16.25
C PRO A 52 -28.45 -22.51 -15.37
N GLU A 53 -28.68 -21.42 -14.63
CA GLU A 53 -29.90 -21.24 -13.84
C GLU A 53 -31.12 -21.00 -14.76
N PRO A 54 -32.32 -21.44 -14.36
CA PRO A 54 -33.56 -21.14 -15.07
C PRO A 54 -33.84 -19.62 -15.06
N PRO A 55 -34.58 -19.11 -16.06
CA PRO A 55 -34.89 -17.69 -16.13
C PRO A 55 -35.68 -17.25 -14.89
N PRO A 56 -35.33 -16.10 -14.29
CA PRO A 56 -36.03 -15.60 -13.12
C PRO A 56 -37.48 -15.25 -13.50
N PRO A 57 -38.44 -15.52 -12.59
CA PRO A 57 -39.81 -15.03 -12.77
C PRO A 57 -39.80 -13.49 -12.81
N ALA A 58 -40.66 -12.91 -13.66
CA ALA A 58 -40.82 -11.47 -13.76
C ALA A 58 -41.24 -10.89 -12.40
N VAL A 59 -40.32 -10.13 -11.79
CA VAL A 59 -40.56 -9.41 -10.54
C VAL A 59 -41.37 -8.16 -10.88
N PRO A 60 -42.54 -7.93 -10.25
CA PRO A 60 -43.24 -6.66 -10.41
C PRO A 60 -42.39 -5.51 -9.89
N GLU A 61 -42.34 -4.41 -10.65
CA GLU A 61 -41.66 -3.16 -10.30
C GLU A 61 -42.12 -2.70 -8.91
N SER A 62 -41.23 -2.87 -7.93
CA SER A 62 -41.41 -2.31 -6.60
C SER A 62 -41.09 -0.82 -6.67
N PRO A 63 -41.81 0.03 -5.91
CA PRO A 63 -41.52 1.46 -5.84
C PRO A 63 -40.06 1.68 -5.41
N PRO A 64 -39.42 2.79 -5.84
CA PRO A 64 -38.03 3.03 -5.53
C PRO A 64 -37.84 3.00 -4.00
N PRO A 65 -36.86 2.24 -3.48
CA PRO A 65 -36.57 2.25 -2.06
C PRO A 65 -36.23 3.68 -1.66
N THR A 66 -36.81 4.12 -0.55
CA THR A 66 -36.44 5.39 0.06
C THR A 66 -34.99 5.27 0.51
N THR A 67 -34.06 5.89 -0.22
CA THR A 67 -32.64 5.88 0.14
C THR A 67 -32.50 6.45 1.55
N PRO A 68 -31.92 5.70 2.50
CA PRO A 68 -31.68 6.22 3.84
C PRO A 68 -30.81 7.48 3.75
N PRO A 69 -30.96 8.43 4.69
CA PRO A 69 -30.15 9.64 4.69
C PRO A 69 -28.65 9.25 4.71
N GLY A 70 -27.87 9.86 3.82
CA GLY A 70 -26.45 9.59 3.67
C GLY A 70 -25.65 9.92 4.94
N PRO A 71 -24.35 9.57 4.98
CA PRO A 71 -23.52 9.85 6.14
C PRO A 71 -23.47 11.36 6.44
N PRO A 72 -23.37 11.76 7.72
CA PRO A 72 -23.30 13.17 8.08
C PRO A 72 -22.14 13.87 7.34
N PRO A 73 -22.33 15.10 6.84
CA PRO A 73 -21.26 15.86 6.18
C PRO A 73 -19.98 15.89 7.02
N LEU A 74 -18.84 15.72 6.35
CA LEU A 74 -17.50 15.70 6.97
C LEU A 74 -17.30 14.61 8.05
N SER A 75 -18.19 13.61 8.15
CA SER A 75 -17.93 12.38 8.90
C SER A 75 -16.86 11.53 8.20
N ALA A 76 -16.25 10.57 8.91
CA ALA A 76 -15.28 9.66 8.30
C ALA A 76 -15.90 8.81 7.17
N ALA A 77 -17.18 8.43 7.31
CA ALA A 77 -17.92 7.77 6.24
C ALA A 77 -18.12 8.71 5.04
N TRP A 78 -18.53 9.96 5.28
CA TRP A 78 -18.69 10.94 4.22
C TRP A 78 -17.39 11.19 3.45
N PHE A 79 -16.23 11.29 4.13
CA PHE A 79 -14.95 11.44 3.45
C PHE A 79 -14.61 10.24 2.55
N ARG A 80 -14.84 9.01 3.01
CA ARG A 80 -14.61 7.80 2.18
C ARG A 80 -15.46 7.82 0.91
N ASP A 81 -16.70 8.26 1.03
CA ASP A 81 -17.65 8.23 -0.08
C ASP A 81 -17.49 9.42 -1.04
N ASN A 82 -17.02 10.59 -0.56
CA ASN A 82 -17.08 11.84 -1.32
C ASN A 82 -15.70 12.41 -1.72
N LEU A 83 -14.61 12.10 -1.00
CA LEU A 83 -13.32 12.77 -1.25
C LEU A 83 -12.79 12.52 -2.68
N THR A 84 -13.01 11.30 -3.20
CA THR A 84 -12.64 10.92 -4.57
C THR A 84 -13.30 11.84 -5.61
N HIS A 85 -14.59 12.15 -5.45
CA HIS A 85 -15.29 13.04 -6.38
C HIS A 85 -14.64 14.43 -6.49
N TYR A 86 -14.28 15.04 -5.35
CA TYR A 86 -13.63 16.35 -5.33
C TYR A 86 -12.19 16.30 -5.85
N ARG A 87 -11.48 15.19 -5.61
CA ARG A 87 -10.15 14.98 -6.19
C ARG A 87 -10.23 14.90 -7.70
N ASP A 88 -11.15 14.09 -8.22
CA ASP A 88 -11.28 13.85 -9.65
C ASP A 88 -11.71 15.15 -10.35
N ALA A 89 -12.64 15.91 -9.76
CA ALA A 89 -12.99 17.25 -10.26
C ALA A 89 -11.79 18.23 -10.29
N ALA A 90 -10.89 18.18 -9.31
CA ALA A 90 -9.68 19.00 -9.28
C ALA A 90 -8.61 18.55 -10.30
N ILE A 91 -8.61 17.27 -10.69
CA ILE A 91 -7.70 16.71 -11.69
C ILE A 91 -8.22 17.01 -13.10
N ASP A 92 -9.50 16.71 -13.36
CA ASP A 92 -10.12 16.83 -14.68
C ASP A 92 -10.35 18.30 -15.06
N ASP A 93 -10.69 19.15 -14.09
CA ASP A 93 -10.88 20.60 -14.28
C ASP A 93 -10.12 21.39 -13.18
N PRO A 94 -8.82 21.68 -13.37
CA PRO A 94 -7.95 22.25 -12.35
C PRO A 94 -8.16 23.77 -12.15
N THR A 95 -9.40 24.21 -11.97
CA THR A 95 -9.71 25.59 -11.56
C THR A 95 -9.17 25.88 -10.16
N PRO A 96 -8.82 27.15 -9.83
CA PRO A 96 -8.39 27.51 -8.48
C PRO A 96 -9.38 27.09 -7.40
N GLN A 97 -10.68 27.09 -7.72
CA GLN A 97 -11.74 26.68 -6.82
C GLN A 97 -11.73 25.16 -6.56
N ASN A 98 -11.68 24.32 -7.60
CA ASN A 98 -11.71 22.86 -7.44
C ASN A 98 -10.49 22.37 -6.65
N VAL A 99 -9.31 22.90 -6.98
CA VAL A 99 -8.07 22.61 -6.26
C VAL A 99 -8.17 23.03 -4.80
N ALA A 100 -8.68 24.24 -4.52
CA ALA A 100 -8.86 24.73 -3.16
C ALA A 100 -9.84 23.88 -2.35
N ILE A 101 -10.96 23.46 -2.94
CA ILE A 101 -11.96 22.60 -2.28
C ILE A 101 -11.32 21.28 -1.87
N TYR A 102 -10.60 20.62 -2.78
CA TYR A 102 -9.95 19.34 -2.48
C TYR A 102 -8.93 19.46 -1.34
N PHE A 103 -8.07 20.49 -1.37
CA PHE A 103 -7.10 20.70 -0.29
C PHE A 103 -7.75 21.10 1.04
N TYR A 104 -8.83 21.86 1.01
CA TYR A 104 -9.58 22.20 2.21
C TYR A 104 -10.19 20.95 2.87
N LEU A 105 -10.77 20.05 2.07
CA LEU A 105 -11.30 18.77 2.56
C LEU A 105 -10.21 17.88 3.14
N GLN A 106 -9.04 17.79 2.50
CA GLN A 106 -7.89 17.06 3.04
C GLN A 106 -7.41 17.66 4.36
N LYS A 107 -7.36 18.99 4.47
CA LYS A 107 -7.00 19.65 5.74
C LYS A 107 -7.95 19.27 6.87
N ILE A 108 -9.26 19.29 6.63
CA ILE A 108 -10.24 18.88 7.65
C ILE A 108 -10.01 17.41 8.06
N ALA A 109 -9.75 16.51 7.10
CA ALA A 109 -9.46 15.11 7.40
C ALA A 109 -8.20 14.94 8.26
N LEU A 110 -7.14 15.71 8.00
CA LEU A 110 -5.93 15.74 8.80
C LEU A 110 -6.18 16.28 10.21
N ASP A 111 -6.92 17.39 10.35
CA ASP A 111 -7.26 18.00 11.64
C ASP A 111 -8.05 17.01 12.52
N LYS A 112 -8.98 16.25 11.91
CA LYS A 112 -9.73 15.18 12.60
C LYS A 112 -8.84 14.00 13.00
N SER A 113 -7.92 13.59 12.12
CA SER A 113 -6.95 12.53 12.41
C SER A 113 -6.03 12.90 13.57
N SER A 114 -5.59 14.16 13.62
CA SER A 114 -4.79 14.71 14.72
C SER A 114 -5.55 14.66 16.05
N THR A 115 -6.82 15.08 16.05
CA THR A 115 -7.69 14.99 17.24
C THR A 115 -7.84 13.54 17.72
N PHE A 116 -8.04 12.60 16.80
CA PHE A 116 -8.11 11.18 17.13
C PHE A 116 -6.79 10.68 17.76
N ALA A 117 -5.65 11.04 17.17
CA ALA A 117 -4.34 10.65 17.69
C ALA A 117 -4.11 11.21 19.11
N THR A 118 -4.41 12.48 19.34
CA THR A 118 -4.26 13.11 20.67
C THR A 118 -5.10 12.41 21.74
N VAL A 119 -6.36 12.09 21.44
CA VAL A 119 -7.23 11.37 22.39
C VAL A 119 -6.72 9.94 22.62
N SER A 120 -6.27 9.27 21.56
CA SER A 120 -5.73 7.91 21.64
C SER A 120 -4.47 7.85 22.50
N GLU A 121 -3.54 8.80 22.33
CA GLU A 121 -2.33 8.89 23.14
C GLU A 121 -2.63 9.18 24.62
N ARG A 122 -3.65 9.99 24.90
CA ARG A 122 -4.04 10.33 26.28
C ARG A 122 -4.67 9.15 27.01
N ASP A 123 -5.49 8.35 26.32
CA ASP A 123 -6.34 7.33 26.95
C ASP A 123 -5.78 5.90 26.83
N LEU A 124 -4.79 5.66 25.95
CA LEU A 124 -4.16 4.34 25.74
C LEU A 124 -2.72 4.21 26.29
N LEU A 125 -2.16 5.27 26.89
CA LEU A 125 -0.86 5.27 27.59
C LEU A 125 -1.03 5.73 29.03
#